data_AF-A0A969KKT6-F1
#
_entry.id   AF-A0A969KKT6-F1
#
_cell.length_a   1.000
_cell.length_b   1.000
_cell.length_c   1.000
_cell.angle_alpha   90.00
_cell.angle_beta   90.00
_cell.angle_gamma   90.00
#
_symmetry.space_group_name_H-M   'P 1'
#
loop_
_entity.id
_entity.type
_entity.pdbx_description
1 polymer ?
#
loop_
_entity_poly.entity_id
_entity_poly.type
_entity_poly.pdbx_seq_one_letter_code
_entity_poly.pdbx_strand_id
1 'polypeptide(L)' 'LEAGGAKFNVSTELKHTLMDAKFEYISSHRDEYDPGKMDVFVRDATRKAVMHWIDKLGSAGKA' A
#
# COMPACT_ATOMS: atom_id res chain seq x y z
N LEU A 1 7.11 -14.09 -14.52
CA LEU A 1 6.41 -13.37 -15.60
C LEU A 1 6.41 -14.15 -16.92
N GLU A 2 6.75 -15.45 -16.87
CA GLU A 2 7.01 -16.34 -18.01
C GLU A 2 5.86 -16.51 -19.02
N ALA A 3 4.62 -16.18 -18.64
CA ALA A 3 3.45 -16.32 -19.52
C ALA A 3 3.12 -15.05 -20.34
N GLY A 4 3.98 -14.03 -20.35
CA GLY A 4 3.81 -12.84 -21.20
C GLY A 4 2.83 -11.77 -20.69
N GLY A 5 2.40 -11.84 -19.42
CA GLY A 5 1.56 -10.81 -18.82
C GLY A 5 2.30 -9.46 -18.71
N ALA A 6 1.74 -8.40 -19.31
CA ALA A 6 2.34 -7.06 -19.34
C ALA A 6 1.64 -6.03 -18.44
N LYS A 7 0.42 -6.32 -17.94
CA LYS A 7 -0.36 -5.42 -17.09
C LYS A 7 -1.09 -6.22 -16.00
N PHE A 8 -0.87 -5.85 -14.75
CA PHE A 8 -1.50 -6.50 -13.59
C PHE A 8 -2.38 -5.50 -12.84
N ASN A 9 -3.61 -5.93 -12.51
CA ASN A 9 -4.53 -5.17 -11.68
C ASN A 9 -4.36 -5.61 -10.22
N VAL A 10 -4.06 -4.68 -9.33
CA VAL A 10 -3.95 -4.95 -7.90
C VAL A 10 -4.87 -3.97 -7.17
N SER A 11 -6.01 -4.45 -6.68
CA SER A 11 -7.01 -3.61 -5.99
C SER A 11 -7.46 -4.19 -4.65
N THR A 12 -7.61 -5.52 -4.57
CA THR A 12 -7.96 -6.20 -3.32
C THR A 12 -6.92 -5.95 -2.24
N GLU A 13 -5.64 -6.20 -2.54
CA GLU A 13 -4.57 -6.00 -1.57
C GLU A 13 -4.46 -4.55 -1.11
N LEU A 14 -4.53 -3.59 -2.04
CA LEU A 14 -4.47 -2.17 -1.68
C LEU A 14 -5.61 -1.73 -0.74
N LYS A 15 -6.81 -2.32 -0.91
CA LYS A 15 -7.93 -2.08 0.01
C LYS A 15 -7.68 -2.68 1.38
N HIS A 16 -7.13 -3.89 1.46
CA HIS A 16 -6.74 -4.50 2.73
C HIS A 16 -5.64 -3.68 3.41
N THR A 17 -4.58 -3.28 2.70
CA THR A 17 -3.53 -2.40 3.22
C THR A 17 -4.10 -1.12 3.83
N LEU A 18 -5.08 -0.50 3.16
CA LEU A 18 -5.76 0.69 3.69
C LEU A 18 -6.53 0.39 4.97
N MET A 19 -7.32 -0.70 5.00
CA MET A 19 -8.12 -1.07 6.17
C MET A 19 -7.23 -1.42 7.37
N ASP A 20 -6.20 -2.23 7.14
CA ASP A 20 -5.29 -2.73 8.18
C ASP A 20 -4.44 -1.58 8.74
N ALA A 21 -3.89 -0.72 7.88
CA ALA A 21 -3.09 0.43 8.33
C ALA A 21 -3.94 1.44 9.12
N LYS A 22 -5.20 1.67 8.72
CA LYS A 22 -6.12 2.53 9.50
C LYS A 22 -6.42 1.91 10.86
N PHE A 23 -6.71 0.60 10.89
CA PHE A 23 -6.97 -0.11 12.13
C PHE A 23 -5.77 -0.04 13.09
N GLU A 24 -4.55 -0.28 12.57
CA GLU A 24 -3.32 -0.19 13.35
C GLU A 24 -3.10 1.22 13.90
N TYR A 25 -3.21 2.25 13.05
CA TYR A 25 -2.99 3.64 13.47
C TYR A 25 -3.96 4.06 14.57
N ILE A 26 -5.25 3.85 14.32
CA ILE A 26 -6.31 4.19 15.27
C ILE A 26 -6.13 3.40 16.57
N SER A 27 -5.75 2.13 16.52
CA SER A 27 -5.59 1.32 17.73
C SER A 27 -4.40 1.75 18.58
N SER A 28 -3.34 2.26 17.95
CA SER A 28 -2.11 2.71 18.63
C SER A 28 -2.13 4.19 19.05
N HIS A 29 -3.01 5.02 18.48
CA HIS A 29 -3.10 6.47 18.75
C HIS A 29 -4.54 6.86 19.11
N ARG A 30 -5.08 6.29 20.20
CA ARG A 30 -6.52 6.40 20.55
C ARG A 30 -7.00 7.81 20.90
N ASP A 31 -6.09 8.69 21.28
CA ASP A 31 -6.32 10.08 21.66
C ASP A 31 -5.96 11.08 20.54
N GLU A 32 -5.48 10.60 19.39
CA GLU A 32 -5.11 11.44 18.26
C GLU A 32 -6.20 11.45 17.18
N TYR A 33 -6.68 12.65 16.85
CA TYR A 33 -7.80 12.86 15.92
C TYR A 33 -7.40 13.71 14.70
N ASP A 34 -6.11 13.99 14.51
CA ASP A 34 -5.61 14.63 13.31
C ASP A 34 -5.63 13.63 12.14
N PRO A 35 -6.55 13.79 11.16
CA PRO A 35 -6.65 12.85 10.05
C PRO A 35 -5.39 12.86 9.17
N GLY A 36 -4.65 13.98 9.11
CA GLY A 36 -3.47 14.12 8.27
C GLY A 36 -2.35 13.16 8.68
N LYS A 37 -2.20 12.87 9.98
CA LYS A 37 -1.19 11.93 10.45
C LYS A 37 -1.55 10.47 10.12
N MET A 38 -2.82 10.09 10.29
CA MET A 38 -3.32 8.79 9.84
C MET A 38 -3.15 8.62 8.32
N ASP A 39 -3.46 9.66 7.54
CA ASP A 39 -3.33 9.62 6.08
C ASP A 39 -1.88 9.42 5.64
N VAL A 40 -0.92 10.06 6.31
CA VAL A 40 0.52 9.83 6.09
C VAL A 40 0.89 8.37 6.35
N PHE A 41 0.44 7.80 7.48
CA PHE A 41 0.70 6.41 7.83
C PHE A 41 0.14 5.44 6.78
N VAL A 42 -1.13 5.63 6.39
CA VAL A 42 -1.81 4.79 5.39
C VAL A 42 -1.17 4.93 4.01
N ARG A 43 -0.79 6.15 3.61
CA ARG A 43 -0.09 6.42 2.35
C ARG A 43 1.23 5.67 2.29
N ASP A 44 2.00 5.68 3.37
CA ASP A 44 3.32 5.05 3.41
C ASP A 44 3.20 3.51 3.36
N ALA A 45 2.20 2.93 4.06
CA ALA A 45 1.85 1.51 3.92
C ALA A 45 1.43 1.15 2.48
N THR A 46 0.58 1.96 1.87
CA THR A 46 0.13 1.78 0.48
C THR A 46 1.30 1.83 -0.49
N ARG A 47 2.22 2.80 -0.32
CA ARG A 47 3.44 2.90 -1.14
C ARG A 47 4.29 1.65 -1.03
N LYS A 48 4.49 1.10 0.18
CA LYS A 48 5.25 -0.14 0.38
C LYS A 48 4.63 -1.32 -0.38
N ALA A 49 3.30 -1.47 -0.34
CA ALA A 49 2.59 -2.51 -1.09
C ALA A 49 2.78 -2.34 -2.61
N VAL A 50 2.69 -1.11 -3.12
CA VAL A 50 2.94 -0.82 -4.55
C VAL A 50 4.39 -1.13 -4.94
N MET A 51 5.37 -0.74 -4.12
CA MET A 51 6.79 -1.04 -4.37
C MET A 51 7.04 -2.54 -4.41
N HIS A 52 6.44 -3.31 -3.50
CA HIS A 52 6.50 -4.78 -3.54
C HIS A 52 6.03 -5.34 -4.89
N TRP A 53 4.93 -4.82 -5.45
CA TRP A 53 4.46 -5.25 -6.77
C TRP A 53 5.36 -4.80 -7.91
N ILE A 54 5.93 -3.59 -7.86
CA ILE A 54 6.91 -3.12 -8.85
C ILE A 54 8.12 -4.06 -8.90
N ASP A 55 8.65 -4.42 -7.74
CA ASP A 55 9.79 -5.33 -7.63
C ASP A 55 9.42 -6.74 -8.12
N LYS A 56 8.28 -7.26 -7.68
CA LYS A 56 7.77 -8.59 -8.06
C LYS A 56 7.47 -8.71 -9.56
N LEU A 57 7.02 -7.62 -10.18
CA LEU A 57 6.77 -7.55 -11.62
C LEU A 57 8.02 -7.13 -12.41
N GLY A 58 9.15 -6.89 -11.75
CA GLY A 58 10.41 -6.54 -12.39
C GLY A 58 10.35 -5.26 -13.22
N SER A 59 9.48 -4.30 -12.85
CA SER A 59 9.36 -3.00 -13.52
C SER A 59 10.17 -1.89 -12.85
N ALA A 60 10.85 -2.20 -11.74
CA ALA A 60 11.75 -1.27 -11.06
C ALA A 60 12.83 -0.72 -12.03
N GLY A 61 12.98 0.60 -12.06
CA GLY A 61 13.99 1.29 -12.87
C GLY A 61 13.73 1.29 -14.38
N LYS A 62 12.54 0.89 -14.85
CA LYS A 62 12.17 0.82 -16.27
C LYS A 62 11.20 1.93 -16.70
N ALA A 63 11.31 3.09 -16.03
CA ALA A 63 10.53 4.29 -16.34
C ALA A 63 11.05 4.99 -17.61
#